data_AF-A0A973WYT9-F1
#
_entry.id   AF-A0A973WYT9-F1
#
_cell.length_a   1.000
_cell.length_b   1.000
_cell.length_c   1.000
_cell.angle_alpha   90.00
_cell.angle_beta   90.00
_cell.angle_gamma   90.00
#
_symmetry.space_group_name_H-M   'P 1'
#
loop_
_entity.id
_entity.type
_entity.pdbx_description
1 polymer ?
#
loop_
_entity_poly.entity_id
_entity_poly.type
_entity_poly.pdbx_seq_one_letter_code
_entity_poly.pdbx_strand_id
1 'polypeptide(L)'
;MVLCAALTLASCGDLSRFQVAAPSSAPVKPARPAAQTPAAEREHERILASYGGAYDDPRLEELITKTVDRLVAASERPDLAYRVTILNSGAVNAFALPTGQLYVTRGLIALASDTSELSSVLSHEMAHVLAKHASIREDQARQAAIVTRVMTDMGNDPDLSALALAKSKLTMASFSRQQEFEADGIGVGISARAQFDPYGAARFLTAMERNAAMKAGRGSGDPRSQDFLSSHPATPERVQNAQANARQYSSPQGGERDREAYLAAIDNIVYGEDPSEGFVRGRRFLHPKLGFTFQAPDSFTLDNTAQAVIGVREGGNQAMRFDVVRVPAEQSLGDYLNSGWMENVDKASTEDLTINGFPAASAVAHGEQWQFKVYALRFGSDVYRFIFAAKQKTTESDRNARETVGSFRRLTLDEIQAARPLRIKIITVQPGDTVESLAHRMAGVDRPMDRFRLLNGLDAHATVKPRDRVKIVVD
;
A
#
# COMPACT_ATOMS: atom_id res chain seq x y z
N MET A 1 17.63 -10.81 -88.98
CA MET A 1 17.22 -11.59 -87.81
C MET A 1 17.30 -10.71 -86.56
N VAL A 2 16.27 -9.89 -86.38
CA VAL A 2 15.87 -9.17 -85.15
C VAL A 2 14.39 -8.88 -85.40
N LEU A 3 13.49 -9.30 -84.54
CA LEU A 3 12.09 -8.83 -84.60
C LEU A 3 11.51 -8.78 -83.17
N CYS A 4 11.41 -7.56 -82.66
CA CYS A 4 10.43 -7.17 -81.66
C CYS A 4 9.22 -6.62 -82.41
N ALA A 5 8.00 -7.03 -82.04
CA ALA A 5 6.81 -6.17 -82.05
C ALA A 5 5.66 -6.85 -81.29
N ALA A 6 5.02 -6.05 -80.44
CA ALA A 6 4.00 -6.39 -79.46
C ALA A 6 2.61 -6.62 -80.06
N LEU A 7 1.74 -7.33 -79.34
CA LEU A 7 0.29 -7.15 -79.44
C LEU A 7 -0.41 -7.45 -78.11
N THR A 8 -1.44 -6.63 -77.91
CA THR A 8 -2.21 -6.28 -76.72
C THR A 8 -3.28 -7.30 -76.34
N LEU A 9 -3.57 -7.44 -75.03
CA LEU A 9 -4.83 -8.00 -74.54
C LEU A 9 -5.50 -7.02 -73.58
N ALA A 10 -6.72 -6.65 -73.95
CA ALA A 10 -7.64 -5.82 -73.18
C ALA A 10 -8.33 -6.65 -72.08
N SER A 11 -8.60 -6.04 -70.94
CA SER A 11 -9.66 -6.48 -70.04
C SER A 11 -10.40 -5.25 -69.50
N CYS A 12 -11.70 -5.23 -69.73
CA CYS A 12 -12.64 -4.25 -69.20
C CYS A 12 -12.75 -4.39 -67.67
N GLY A 13 -13.02 -3.28 -67.00
CA GLY A 13 -13.12 -3.21 -65.55
C GLY A 13 -14.47 -3.67 -64.99
N ASP A 14 -14.46 -3.97 -63.70
CA ASP A 14 -15.66 -3.87 -62.87
C ASP A 14 -15.25 -3.31 -61.49
N LEU A 15 -15.53 -2.02 -61.30
CA LEU A 15 -15.37 -1.28 -60.05
C LEU A 15 -16.70 -1.38 -59.31
N SER A 16 -16.86 -2.37 -58.43
CA SER A 16 -17.99 -2.39 -57.49
C SER A 16 -17.75 -3.27 -56.26
N ARG A 17 -17.79 -2.59 -55.10
CA ARG A 17 -18.11 -3.09 -53.75
C ARG A 17 -16.99 -3.75 -52.93
N PHE A 18 -16.08 -2.90 -52.45
CA PHE A 18 -15.56 -3.08 -51.07
C PHE A 18 -16.67 -2.66 -50.10
N GLN A 19 -17.45 -3.64 -49.64
CA GLN A 19 -18.41 -3.44 -48.57
C GLN A 19 -17.64 -3.52 -47.24
N VAL A 20 -17.30 -2.37 -46.67
CA VAL A 20 -16.75 -2.28 -45.31
C VAL A 20 -17.83 -2.83 -44.38
N ALA A 21 -17.53 -3.94 -43.71
CA ALA A 21 -18.39 -4.46 -42.65
C ALA A 21 -18.54 -3.38 -41.57
N ALA A 22 -19.78 -2.93 -41.33
CA ALA A 22 -20.07 -2.04 -40.22
C ALA A 22 -19.72 -2.76 -38.90
N PRO A 23 -19.15 -2.07 -37.90
CA PRO A 23 -18.91 -2.67 -36.59
C PRO A 23 -20.26 -3.02 -35.96
N SER A 24 -20.45 -4.30 -35.68
CA SER A 24 -21.60 -4.81 -34.93
C SER A 24 -21.51 -4.34 -33.48
N SER A 25 -22.31 -3.34 -33.10
CA SER A 25 -22.51 -2.89 -31.72
C SER A 25 -23.43 -3.85 -30.93
N ALA A 26 -23.03 -5.12 -30.84
CA ALA A 26 -23.65 -6.00 -29.85
C ALA A 26 -23.18 -5.55 -28.45
N PRO A 27 -24.08 -5.36 -27.47
CA PRO A 27 -23.67 -5.04 -26.11
C PRO A 27 -22.83 -6.22 -25.58
N VAL A 28 -21.56 -5.94 -25.29
CA VAL A 28 -20.67 -6.88 -24.60
C VAL A 28 -21.32 -7.19 -23.25
N LYS A 29 -21.72 -8.45 -23.03
CA LYS A 29 -22.17 -8.89 -21.70
C LYS A 29 -21.06 -8.56 -20.70
N PRO A 30 -21.35 -7.96 -19.54
CA PRO A 30 -20.33 -7.69 -18.55
C PRO A 30 -19.66 -9.01 -18.19
N ALA A 31 -18.34 -9.06 -18.40
CA ALA A 31 -17.56 -10.21 -18.01
C ALA A 31 -17.70 -10.40 -16.50
N ARG A 32 -17.84 -11.65 -16.06
CA ARG A 32 -17.72 -11.96 -14.64
C ARG A 32 -16.24 -11.97 -14.28
N PRO A 33 -15.85 -11.50 -13.07
CA PRO A 33 -14.52 -11.75 -12.54
C PRO A 33 -14.17 -13.23 -12.67
N ALA A 34 -12.90 -13.55 -12.93
CA ALA A 34 -12.46 -14.93 -13.03
C ALA A 34 -12.96 -15.74 -11.81
N ALA A 35 -13.38 -16.98 -12.04
CA ALA A 35 -13.93 -17.83 -10.98
C ALA A 35 -12.95 -17.87 -9.80
N GLN A 36 -13.44 -17.53 -8.60
CA GLN A 36 -12.62 -17.53 -7.39
C GLN A 36 -12.17 -18.96 -7.11
N THR A 37 -10.86 -19.19 -7.13
CA THR A 37 -10.28 -20.45 -6.70
C THR A 37 -10.03 -20.38 -5.19
N PRO A 38 -9.99 -21.51 -4.47
CA PRO A 38 -9.61 -21.50 -3.06
C PRO A 38 -8.23 -20.87 -2.79
N ALA A 39 -7.32 -20.89 -3.77
CA ALA A 39 -6.04 -20.21 -3.69
C ALA A 39 -6.18 -18.69 -3.78
N ALA A 40 -7.04 -18.19 -4.68
CA ALA A 40 -7.33 -16.76 -4.80
C ALA A 40 -8.03 -16.21 -3.55
N GLU A 41 -8.94 -16.98 -2.94
CA GLU A 41 -9.59 -16.62 -1.68
C GLU A 41 -8.58 -16.53 -0.52
N ARG A 42 -7.69 -17.53 -0.38
CA ARG A 42 -6.65 -17.48 0.65
C ARG A 42 -5.71 -16.30 0.49
N GLU A 43 -5.36 -15.94 -0.75
CA GLU A 43 -4.51 -14.77 -1.00
C GLU A 43 -5.25 -13.46 -0.72
N HIS A 44 -6.55 -13.38 -1.06
CA HIS A 44 -7.40 -12.25 -0.67
C HIS A 44 -7.42 -12.05 0.84
N GLU A 45 -7.67 -13.12 1.62
CA GLU A 45 -7.65 -13.05 3.09
C GLU A 45 -6.28 -12.65 3.64
N ARG A 46 -5.19 -13.13 3.04
CA ARG A 46 -3.83 -12.72 3.42
C ARG A 46 -3.59 -11.23 3.17
N ILE A 47 -4.05 -10.70 2.03
CA ILE A 47 -3.96 -9.29 1.69
C ILE A 47 -4.77 -8.47 2.69
N LEU A 48 -6.03 -8.83 2.95
CA LEU A 48 -6.87 -8.15 3.94
C LEU A 48 -6.15 -8.11 5.30
N ALA A 49 -5.64 -9.24 5.77
CA ALA A 49 -4.91 -9.32 7.04
C ALA A 49 -3.62 -8.48 7.07
N SER A 50 -3.01 -8.19 5.92
CA SER A 50 -1.78 -7.39 5.84
C SER A 50 -2.06 -5.88 5.79
N TYR A 51 -3.30 -5.48 5.50
CA TYR A 51 -3.69 -4.09 5.29
C TYR A 51 -4.83 -3.62 6.22
N GLY A 52 -5.04 -4.29 7.36
CA GLY A 52 -6.01 -3.88 8.39
C GLY A 52 -7.46 -4.28 8.06
N GLY A 53 -7.65 -5.21 7.13
CA GLY A 53 -8.95 -5.66 6.66
C GLY A 53 -9.52 -4.85 5.50
N ALA A 54 -10.79 -5.12 5.18
CA ALA A 54 -11.55 -4.33 4.22
C ALA A 54 -12.04 -3.03 4.89
N TYR A 55 -12.11 -1.96 4.12
CA TYR A 55 -12.74 -0.71 4.54
C TYR A 55 -14.07 -0.54 3.82
N ASP A 56 -15.16 -0.76 4.55
CA ASP A 56 -16.51 -0.71 3.99
C ASP A 56 -17.02 0.74 3.96
N ASP A 57 -17.10 1.32 2.75
CA ASP A 57 -17.78 2.61 2.50
C ASP A 57 -18.52 2.51 1.16
N PRO A 58 -19.86 2.35 1.18
CA PRO A 58 -20.65 2.16 -0.03
C PRO A 58 -20.50 3.30 -1.05
N ARG A 59 -20.23 4.53 -0.60
CA ARG A 59 -20.08 5.69 -1.50
C ARG A 59 -18.74 5.62 -2.24
N LEU A 60 -17.68 5.22 -1.53
CA LEU A 60 -16.37 5.02 -2.16
C LEU A 60 -16.38 3.79 -3.08
N GLU A 61 -16.98 2.69 -2.64
CA GLU A 61 -17.10 1.48 -3.47
C GLU A 61 -17.82 1.81 -4.78
N GLU A 62 -18.95 2.51 -4.72
CA GLU A 62 -19.69 2.93 -5.92
C GLU A 62 -18.85 3.83 -6.84
N LEU A 63 -18.16 4.84 -6.28
CA LEU A 63 -17.30 5.75 -7.05
C LEU A 63 -16.17 5.00 -7.76
N ILE A 64 -15.46 4.14 -7.03
CA ILE A 64 -14.29 3.43 -7.55
C ILE A 64 -14.73 2.37 -8.55
N THR A 65 -15.80 1.62 -8.28
CA THR A 65 -16.36 0.66 -9.24
C THR A 65 -16.77 1.36 -10.54
N LYS A 66 -17.50 2.48 -10.48
CA LYS A 66 -17.85 3.27 -11.68
C LYS A 66 -16.62 3.74 -12.44
N THR A 67 -15.58 4.16 -11.73
CA THR A 67 -14.30 4.58 -12.34
C THR A 67 -13.64 3.41 -13.06
N VAL A 68 -13.54 2.26 -12.41
CA VAL A 68 -12.94 1.04 -13.00
C VAL A 68 -13.75 0.55 -14.19
N ASP A 69 -15.07 0.51 -14.12
CA ASP A 69 -15.92 0.09 -15.24
C ASP A 69 -15.72 0.97 -16.47
N ARG A 70 -15.59 2.29 -16.26
CA ARG A 70 -15.31 3.27 -17.32
C ARG A 70 -13.91 3.07 -17.93
N LEU A 71 -12.91 2.74 -17.11
CA LEU A 71 -11.55 2.41 -17.58
C LEU A 71 -11.52 1.10 -18.36
N VAL A 72 -12.21 0.05 -17.88
CA VAL A 72 -12.30 -1.26 -18.55
C VAL A 72 -12.94 -1.10 -19.93
N ALA A 73 -14.06 -0.37 -20.01
CA ALA A 73 -14.76 -0.11 -21.27
C ALA A 73 -13.89 0.64 -22.29
N ALA A 74 -12.94 1.45 -21.83
CA ALA A 74 -11.99 2.19 -22.68
C ALA A 74 -10.67 1.44 -22.96
N SER A 75 -10.47 0.27 -22.36
CA SER A 75 -9.27 -0.54 -22.50
C SER A 75 -9.31 -1.43 -23.75
N GLU A 76 -8.16 -1.99 -24.12
CA GLU A 76 -8.06 -2.98 -25.20
C GLU A 76 -8.66 -4.36 -24.81
N ARG A 77 -9.11 -4.51 -23.56
CA ARG A 77 -9.68 -5.75 -23.01
C ARG A 77 -10.96 -5.47 -22.21
N PRO A 78 -12.04 -5.03 -22.87
CA PRO A 78 -13.33 -4.79 -22.22
C PRO A 78 -13.99 -6.08 -21.68
N ASP A 79 -13.41 -7.24 -21.98
CA ASP A 79 -13.77 -8.55 -21.44
C ASP A 79 -13.13 -8.84 -20.06
N LEU A 80 -12.23 -7.99 -19.57
CA LEU A 80 -11.73 -8.12 -18.20
C LEU A 80 -12.76 -7.57 -17.21
N ALA A 81 -12.83 -8.21 -16.05
CA ALA A 81 -13.67 -7.76 -14.96
C ALA A 81 -12.83 -7.67 -13.69
N TYR A 82 -12.97 -6.54 -13.00
CA TYR A 82 -12.26 -6.27 -11.76
C TYR A 82 -13.23 -6.26 -10.57
N ARG A 83 -12.84 -6.94 -9.50
CA ARG A 83 -13.44 -6.78 -8.18
C ARG A 83 -12.58 -5.79 -7.39
N VAL A 84 -13.17 -4.64 -7.08
CA VAL A 84 -12.51 -3.62 -6.27
C VAL A 84 -12.64 -3.98 -4.79
N THR A 85 -11.54 -3.84 -4.05
CA THR A 85 -11.52 -3.94 -2.59
C THR A 85 -10.77 -2.74 -2.01
N ILE A 86 -11.44 -1.98 -1.13
CA ILE A 86 -10.78 -0.89 -0.41
C ILE A 86 -10.13 -1.48 0.83
N LEU A 87 -8.83 -1.24 0.98
CA LEU A 87 -8.02 -1.74 2.09
C LEU A 87 -7.97 -0.73 3.22
N ASN A 88 -8.17 -1.17 4.47
CA ASN A 88 -8.20 -0.34 5.67
C ASN A 88 -6.79 0.11 6.14
N SER A 89 -6.00 0.66 5.22
CA SER A 89 -4.64 1.09 5.49
C SER A 89 -4.44 2.58 5.18
N GLY A 90 -3.75 3.27 6.09
CA GLY A 90 -3.27 4.63 5.88
C GLY A 90 -2.07 4.74 4.94
N ALA A 91 -1.46 3.61 4.54
CA ALA A 91 -0.43 3.60 3.51
C ALA A 91 -1.02 4.07 2.16
N VAL A 92 -0.19 4.66 1.29
CA VAL A 92 -0.59 5.06 -0.06
C VAL A 92 -0.21 3.90 -0.98
N ASN A 93 -1.18 3.08 -1.39
CA ASN A 93 -0.92 1.95 -2.27
C ASN A 93 -2.15 1.55 -3.08
N ALA A 94 -1.92 0.93 -4.23
CA ALA A 94 -2.90 0.23 -5.04
C ALA A 94 -2.20 -0.85 -5.86
N PHE A 95 -2.89 -1.93 -6.17
CA PHE A 95 -2.36 -2.98 -7.04
C PHE A 95 -3.47 -3.84 -7.64
N ALA A 96 -3.21 -4.41 -8.81
CA ALA A 96 -4.10 -5.37 -9.46
C ALA A 96 -3.46 -6.75 -9.58
N LEU A 97 -4.26 -7.79 -9.37
CA LEU A 97 -3.88 -9.18 -9.60
C LEU A 97 -4.39 -9.66 -10.96
N PRO A 98 -3.66 -10.56 -11.66
CA PRO A 98 -4.13 -11.16 -12.91
C PRO A 98 -5.49 -11.89 -12.81
N THR A 99 -5.93 -12.21 -11.60
CA THR A 99 -7.23 -12.82 -11.30
C THR A 99 -8.42 -11.85 -11.39
N GLY A 100 -8.16 -10.56 -11.67
CA GLY A 100 -9.20 -9.53 -11.69
C GLY A 100 -9.54 -8.99 -10.30
N GLN A 101 -8.64 -9.10 -9.32
CA GLN A 101 -8.77 -8.37 -8.05
C GLN A 101 -8.02 -7.05 -8.17
N LEU A 102 -8.66 -5.95 -7.76
CA LEU A 102 -8.04 -4.63 -7.70
C LEU A 102 -8.15 -4.10 -6.27
N TYR A 103 -7.02 -3.74 -5.70
CA TYR A 103 -6.93 -3.24 -4.34
C TYR A 103 -6.50 -1.78 -4.34
N VAL A 104 -7.08 -1.01 -3.43
CA VAL A 104 -6.76 0.40 -3.23
C VAL A 104 -6.85 0.74 -1.75
N THR A 105 -5.86 1.45 -1.21
CA THR A 105 -5.85 1.81 0.21
C THR A 105 -6.59 3.12 0.48
N ARG A 106 -7.10 3.29 1.71
CA ARG A 106 -7.61 4.59 2.18
C ARG A 106 -6.59 5.72 2.06
N GLY A 107 -5.32 5.44 2.34
CA GLY A 107 -4.26 6.45 2.21
C GLY A 107 -4.14 6.98 0.77
N LEU A 108 -4.27 6.12 -0.24
CA LEU A 108 -4.25 6.53 -1.64
C LEU A 108 -5.47 7.42 -1.98
N ILE A 109 -6.65 7.00 -1.56
CA ILE A 109 -7.90 7.75 -1.74
C ILE A 109 -7.82 9.13 -1.05
N ALA A 110 -7.27 9.19 0.16
CA ALA A 110 -7.07 10.44 0.89
C ALA A 110 -6.08 11.38 0.16
N LEU A 111 -5.02 10.82 -0.45
CA LEU A 111 -4.00 11.59 -1.16
C LEU A 111 -4.52 12.14 -2.50
N ALA A 112 -5.17 11.32 -3.33
CA ALA A 112 -5.67 11.70 -4.65
C ALA A 112 -6.64 12.89 -4.55
N SER A 113 -6.46 13.89 -5.41
CA SER A 113 -7.16 15.17 -5.31
C SER A 113 -8.49 15.21 -6.07
N ASP A 114 -8.67 14.28 -7.02
CA ASP A 114 -9.84 14.18 -7.89
C ASP A 114 -9.94 12.76 -8.50
N THR A 115 -11.06 12.47 -9.18
CA THR A 115 -11.30 11.16 -9.81
C THR A 115 -10.27 10.87 -10.90
N SER A 116 -9.75 11.89 -11.60
CA SER A 116 -8.75 11.70 -12.65
C SER A 116 -7.40 11.23 -12.09
N GLU A 117 -6.94 11.78 -10.96
CA GLU A 117 -5.76 11.26 -10.25
C GLU A 117 -5.97 9.81 -9.78
N LEU A 118 -7.11 9.50 -9.17
CA LEU A 118 -7.44 8.12 -8.80
C LEU A 118 -7.45 7.20 -10.03
N SER A 119 -8.12 7.61 -11.11
CA SER A 119 -8.25 6.83 -12.35
C SER A 119 -6.89 6.54 -12.97
N SER A 120 -5.94 7.49 -12.86
CA SER A 120 -4.60 7.32 -13.42
C SER A 120 -3.86 6.16 -12.74
N VAL A 121 -3.95 6.04 -11.41
CA VAL A 121 -3.39 4.91 -10.67
C VAL A 121 -4.08 3.61 -11.04
N LEU A 122 -5.41 3.60 -11.06
CA LEU A 122 -6.17 2.39 -11.39
C LEU A 122 -5.85 1.89 -12.81
N SER A 123 -5.75 2.81 -13.76
CA SER A 123 -5.38 2.51 -15.15
C SER A 123 -3.93 2.02 -15.29
N HIS A 124 -3.02 2.52 -14.46
CA HIS A 124 -1.63 2.05 -14.36
C HIS A 124 -1.57 0.60 -13.87
N GLU A 125 -2.31 0.28 -12.81
CA GLU A 125 -2.41 -1.10 -12.31
C GLU A 125 -3.03 -2.05 -13.34
N MET A 126 -4.08 -1.61 -14.03
CA MET A 126 -4.67 -2.35 -15.15
C MET A 126 -3.65 -2.54 -16.29
N ALA A 127 -2.81 -1.54 -16.58
CA ALA A 127 -1.77 -1.64 -17.60
C ALA A 127 -0.73 -2.72 -17.26
N HIS A 128 -0.33 -2.86 -15.98
CA HIS A 128 0.53 -3.98 -15.56
C HIS A 128 -0.10 -5.35 -15.81
N VAL A 129 -1.42 -5.48 -15.62
CA VAL A 129 -2.16 -6.71 -15.92
C VAL A 129 -2.24 -6.95 -17.42
N LEU A 130 -2.57 -5.93 -18.21
CA LEU A 130 -2.66 -6.00 -19.67
C LEU A 130 -1.33 -6.40 -20.31
N ALA A 131 -0.22 -5.81 -19.85
CA ALA A 131 1.13 -6.10 -20.31
C ALA A 131 1.74 -7.37 -19.67
N LYS A 132 0.99 -8.06 -18.78
CA LYS A 132 1.42 -9.28 -18.09
C LYS A 132 2.73 -9.13 -17.32
N HIS A 133 3.05 -7.92 -16.83
CA HIS A 133 4.32 -7.64 -16.16
C HIS A 133 4.56 -8.55 -14.95
N ALA A 134 3.51 -8.84 -14.17
CA ALA A 134 3.60 -9.73 -13.02
C ALA A 134 3.94 -11.18 -13.43
N SER A 135 3.32 -11.72 -14.48
CA SER A 135 3.57 -13.08 -14.96
C SER A 135 4.97 -13.22 -15.56
N ILE A 136 5.40 -12.26 -16.38
CA ILE A 136 6.76 -12.23 -16.96
C ILE A 136 7.81 -12.26 -15.84
N ARG A 137 7.58 -11.50 -14.78
CA ARG A 137 8.47 -11.43 -13.62
C ARG A 137 8.47 -12.73 -12.81
N GLU A 138 7.31 -13.37 -12.62
CA GLU A 138 7.25 -14.68 -11.94
C GLU A 138 8.01 -15.74 -12.74
N ASP A 139 7.88 -15.75 -14.06
CA ASP A 139 8.61 -16.66 -14.95
C ASP A 139 10.13 -16.41 -14.88
N GLN A 140 10.56 -15.15 -14.89
CA GLN A 140 11.96 -14.77 -14.68
C GLN A 140 12.48 -15.23 -13.31
N ALA A 141 11.68 -15.07 -12.25
CA ALA A 141 12.03 -15.52 -10.90
C ALA A 141 12.19 -17.04 -10.83
N ARG A 142 11.29 -17.77 -11.48
CA ARG A 142 11.32 -19.23 -11.55
C ARG A 142 12.53 -19.72 -12.34
N GLN A 143 12.85 -19.09 -13.47
CA GLN A 143 14.03 -19.40 -14.26
C GLN A 143 15.32 -19.13 -13.48
N ALA A 144 15.40 -17.98 -12.81
CA ALA A 144 16.56 -17.64 -11.97
C ALA A 144 16.75 -18.66 -10.84
N ALA A 145 15.68 -19.09 -10.17
CA ALA A 145 15.74 -20.11 -9.13
C ALA A 145 16.26 -21.47 -9.65
N ILE A 146 15.89 -21.87 -10.88
CA ILE A 146 16.40 -23.08 -11.52
C ILE A 146 17.89 -22.96 -11.82
N VAL A 147 18.33 -21.83 -12.40
CA VAL A 147 19.75 -21.59 -12.71
C VAL A 147 20.60 -21.59 -11.45
N THR A 148 20.13 -20.94 -10.38
CA THR A 148 20.85 -20.96 -9.10
C THR A 148 20.95 -22.37 -8.54
N ARG A 149 19.89 -23.18 -8.61
CA ARG A 149 19.93 -24.58 -8.17
C ARG A 149 21.00 -25.38 -8.92
N VAL A 150 21.09 -25.23 -10.24
CA VAL A 150 22.14 -25.88 -11.05
C VAL A 150 23.54 -25.39 -10.63
N MET A 151 23.73 -24.10 -10.38
CA MET A 151 25.01 -23.56 -9.94
C MET A 151 25.43 -24.01 -8.53
N THR A 152 24.47 -24.18 -7.61
CA THR A 152 24.71 -24.74 -6.28
C THR A 152 25.07 -26.23 -6.37
N ASP A 153 24.38 -26.99 -7.22
CA ASP A 153 24.67 -28.41 -7.47
C ASP A 153 26.07 -28.61 -8.14
N MET A 154 26.62 -27.57 -8.79
CA MET A 154 27.97 -27.56 -9.38
C MET A 154 29.10 -27.16 -8.42
N GLY A 155 28.82 -27.01 -7.11
CA GLY A 155 29.86 -26.85 -6.07
C GLY A 155 30.29 -25.41 -5.77
N ASN A 156 29.46 -24.40 -6.09
CA ASN A 156 29.72 -23.01 -5.71
C ASN A 156 29.43 -22.75 -4.22
N ASP A 157 30.11 -21.75 -3.67
CA ASP A 157 29.98 -21.29 -2.28
C ASP A 157 28.49 -20.99 -1.93
N PRO A 158 27.93 -21.68 -0.90
CA PRO A 158 26.55 -21.50 -0.46
C PRO A 158 26.21 -20.05 -0.08
N ASP A 159 27.16 -19.32 0.49
CA ASP A 159 26.94 -17.95 1.00
C ASP A 159 26.86 -16.93 -0.13
N LEU A 160 27.68 -17.10 -1.18
CA LEU A 160 27.59 -16.30 -2.41
C LEU A 160 26.29 -16.58 -3.16
N SER A 161 25.84 -17.83 -3.17
CA SER A 161 24.57 -18.24 -3.79
C SER A 161 23.36 -17.65 -3.05
N ALA A 162 23.37 -17.67 -1.73
CA ALA A 162 22.32 -17.09 -0.88
C ALA A 162 22.25 -15.56 -1.02
N LEU A 163 23.39 -14.87 -1.06
CA LEU A 163 23.46 -13.42 -1.27
C LEU A 163 22.97 -13.02 -2.66
N ALA A 164 23.32 -13.79 -3.70
CA ALA A 164 22.83 -13.57 -5.06
C ALA A 164 21.30 -13.76 -5.14
N LEU A 165 20.75 -14.77 -4.48
CA LEU A 165 19.31 -14.98 -4.36
C LEU A 165 18.60 -13.85 -3.61
N ALA A 166 19.18 -13.37 -2.51
CA ALA A 166 18.62 -12.26 -1.74
C ALA A 166 18.60 -10.96 -2.57
N LYS A 167 19.69 -10.65 -3.27
CA LYS A 167 19.76 -9.50 -4.19
C LYS A 167 18.76 -9.64 -5.34
N SER A 168 18.67 -10.83 -5.96
CA SER A 168 17.73 -11.13 -7.03
C SER A 168 16.27 -10.96 -6.58
N LYS A 169 15.91 -11.47 -5.39
CA LYS A 169 14.58 -11.28 -4.80
C LYS A 169 14.25 -9.81 -4.56
N LEU A 170 15.22 -9.00 -4.11
CA LEU A 170 15.02 -7.57 -3.89
C LEU A 170 14.83 -6.81 -5.20
N THR A 171 15.63 -7.12 -6.23
CA THR A 171 15.48 -6.52 -7.57
C THR A 171 14.19 -6.94 -8.28
N MET A 172 13.65 -8.10 -7.96
CA MET A 172 12.36 -8.57 -8.49
C MET A 172 11.15 -8.09 -7.66
N ALA A 173 11.37 -7.41 -6.53
CA ALA A 173 10.26 -6.86 -5.74
C ALA A 173 9.59 -5.66 -6.45
N SER A 174 10.36 -4.86 -7.19
CA SER A 174 9.91 -3.71 -7.97
C SER A 174 9.78 -4.02 -9.47
N PHE A 175 8.93 -3.28 -10.18
CA PHE A 175 8.91 -3.32 -11.65
C PHE A 175 10.13 -2.61 -12.24
N SER A 176 10.55 -3.03 -13.43
CA SER A 176 11.66 -2.37 -14.13
C SER A 176 11.22 -0.98 -14.63
N ARG A 177 12.17 -0.08 -14.83
CA ARG A 177 11.89 1.26 -15.39
C ARG A 177 11.16 1.19 -16.73
N GLN A 178 11.49 0.20 -17.58
CA GLN A 178 10.84 0.01 -18.87
C GLN A 178 9.38 -0.43 -18.70
N GLN A 179 9.11 -1.34 -17.76
CA GLN A 179 7.75 -1.77 -17.43
C GLN A 179 6.92 -0.60 -16.87
N GLU A 180 7.50 0.25 -16.04
CA GLU A 180 6.82 1.44 -15.53
C GLU A 180 6.49 2.44 -16.65
N PHE A 181 7.43 2.71 -17.58
CA PHE A 181 7.14 3.61 -18.71
C PHE A 181 6.10 3.05 -19.68
N GLU A 182 6.10 1.74 -19.91
CA GLU A 182 5.07 1.07 -20.71
C GLU A 182 3.70 1.17 -20.02
N ALA A 183 3.64 0.87 -18.72
CA ALA A 183 2.41 0.99 -17.92
C ALA A 183 1.90 2.44 -17.86
N ASP A 184 2.78 3.42 -17.69
CA ASP A 184 2.46 4.85 -17.72
C ASP A 184 1.81 5.23 -19.07
N GLY A 185 2.38 4.77 -20.19
CA GLY A 185 1.88 5.05 -21.53
C GLY A 185 0.50 4.44 -21.79
N ILE A 186 0.34 3.16 -21.46
CA ILE A 186 -0.93 2.44 -21.59
C ILE A 186 -2.00 3.07 -20.68
N GLY A 187 -1.67 3.30 -19.40
CA GLY A 187 -2.58 3.86 -18.40
C GLY A 187 -3.06 5.27 -18.76
N VAL A 188 -2.16 6.16 -19.18
CA VAL A 188 -2.52 7.50 -19.67
C VAL A 188 -3.45 7.40 -20.88
N GLY A 189 -3.18 6.49 -21.82
CA GLY A 189 -4.03 6.26 -22.98
C GLY A 189 -5.43 5.76 -22.61
N ILE A 190 -5.53 4.81 -21.68
CA ILE A 190 -6.83 4.31 -21.17
C ILE A 190 -7.58 5.44 -20.48
N SER A 191 -6.93 6.18 -19.59
CA SER A 191 -7.54 7.32 -18.88
C SER A 191 -8.09 8.37 -19.86
N ALA A 192 -7.32 8.72 -20.89
CA ALA A 192 -7.73 9.66 -21.93
C ALA A 192 -8.95 9.16 -22.72
N ARG A 193 -8.94 7.89 -23.16
CA ARG A 193 -10.09 7.30 -23.89
C ARG A 193 -11.33 7.18 -23.01
N ALA A 194 -11.12 6.90 -21.73
CA ALA A 194 -12.14 6.96 -20.70
C ALA A 194 -12.60 8.40 -20.41
N GLN A 195 -12.11 9.45 -21.09
CA GLN A 195 -12.49 10.84 -20.88
C GLN A 195 -12.12 11.39 -19.48
N PHE A 196 -11.13 10.79 -18.82
CA PHE A 196 -10.48 11.40 -17.65
C PHE A 196 -9.34 12.31 -18.09
N ASP A 197 -8.98 13.27 -17.23
CA ASP A 197 -7.83 14.16 -17.47
C ASP A 197 -6.52 13.35 -17.47
N PRO A 198 -5.83 13.19 -18.63
CA PRO A 198 -4.63 12.37 -18.73
C PRO A 198 -3.44 12.94 -17.96
N TYR A 199 -3.49 14.23 -17.55
CA TYR A 199 -2.49 14.82 -16.66
C TYR A 199 -2.64 14.36 -15.21
N GLY A 200 -3.68 13.59 -14.87
CA GLY A 200 -3.87 13.00 -13.54
C GLY A 200 -2.66 12.16 -13.10
N ALA A 201 -2.07 11.38 -14.02
CA ALA A 201 -0.89 10.55 -13.73
C ALA A 201 0.30 11.39 -13.24
N ALA A 202 0.62 12.48 -13.94
CA ALA A 202 1.72 13.36 -13.58
C ALA A 202 1.47 14.06 -12.23
N ARG A 203 0.25 14.54 -11.99
CA ARG A 203 -0.11 15.19 -10.72
C ARG A 203 0.00 14.22 -9.55
N PHE A 204 -0.53 13.00 -9.72
CA PHE A 204 -0.50 12.00 -8.66
C PHE A 204 0.92 11.50 -8.36
N LEU A 205 1.75 11.28 -9.39
CA LEU A 205 3.19 10.97 -9.21
C LEU A 205 3.90 12.05 -8.38
N THR A 206 3.66 13.34 -8.68
CA THR A 206 4.20 14.46 -7.88
C THR A 206 3.66 14.46 -6.45
N ALA A 207 2.37 14.16 -6.24
CA ALA A 207 1.80 14.07 -4.90
C ALA A 207 2.44 12.92 -4.09
N MET A 208 2.69 11.77 -4.72
CA MET A 208 3.38 10.65 -4.07
C MET A 208 4.82 10.98 -3.70
N GLU A 209 5.58 11.61 -4.59
CA GLU A 209 6.95 12.06 -4.32
C GLU A 209 6.98 13.00 -3.10
N ARG A 210 6.08 13.98 -3.06
CA ARG A 210 5.95 14.91 -1.93
C ARG A 210 5.53 14.21 -0.64
N ASN A 211 4.63 13.23 -0.70
CA ASN A 211 4.23 12.42 0.45
C ASN A 211 5.40 11.59 1.00
N ALA A 212 6.20 10.98 0.12
CA ALA A 212 7.36 10.20 0.51
C ALA A 212 8.45 11.07 1.14
N ALA A 213 8.71 12.25 0.58
CA ALA A 213 9.66 13.23 1.14
C ALA A 213 9.26 13.68 2.56
N MET A 214 7.95 13.75 2.87
CA MET A 214 7.49 14.03 4.24
C MET A 214 7.74 12.87 5.20
N LYS A 215 7.57 11.63 4.74
CA LYS A 215 7.81 10.44 5.56
C LYS A 215 9.29 10.23 5.86
N ALA A 216 10.18 10.54 4.91
CA ALA A 216 11.64 10.38 5.06
C ALA A 216 12.26 11.21 6.21
N GLY A 217 11.56 12.25 6.69
CA GLY A 217 11.98 13.04 7.86
C GLY A 217 11.66 12.40 9.22
N ARG A 218 10.85 11.34 9.24
CA ARG A 218 10.73 10.43 10.38
C ARG A 218 11.77 9.33 10.13
N GLY A 219 12.55 8.93 11.13
CA GLY A 219 13.53 7.83 11.04
C GLY A 219 12.92 6.44 10.79
N SER A 220 11.90 6.36 9.93
CA SER A 220 11.22 5.18 9.44
C SER A 220 12.15 4.42 8.50
N GLY A 221 13.14 3.75 9.09
CA GLY A 221 13.95 2.74 8.41
C GLY A 221 13.17 1.45 8.16
N ASP A 222 11.93 1.53 7.67
CA ASP A 222 11.15 0.34 7.31
C ASP A 222 11.27 0.04 5.80
N PRO A 223 12.07 -0.97 5.40
CA PRO A 223 12.05 -1.48 4.04
C PRO A 223 10.74 -2.23 3.67
N ARG A 224 9.75 -2.33 4.57
CA ARG A 224 8.49 -3.08 4.40
C ARG A 224 7.22 -2.27 4.62
N SER A 225 7.30 -0.95 4.83
CA SER A 225 6.17 -0.06 4.61
C SER A 225 6.01 -0.04 3.08
N GLN A 226 5.25 -1.00 2.55
CA GLN A 226 4.97 -1.13 1.12
C GLN A 226 4.14 0.08 0.69
N ASP A 227 4.82 1.21 0.55
CA ASP A 227 4.32 2.38 -0.15
C ASP A 227 4.29 2.02 -1.63
N PHE A 228 3.37 2.59 -2.39
CA PHE A 228 3.28 2.41 -3.84
C PHE A 228 4.67 2.55 -4.50
N LEU A 229 5.48 3.47 -3.98
CA LEU A 229 6.83 3.76 -4.48
C LEU A 229 7.88 2.66 -4.24
N SER A 230 7.62 1.70 -3.34
CA SER A 230 8.49 0.55 -3.13
C SER A 230 8.44 -0.41 -4.33
N SER A 231 7.26 -0.57 -4.96
CA SER A 231 7.08 -1.38 -6.18
C SER A 231 7.11 -0.55 -7.46
N HIS A 232 6.66 0.71 -7.39
CA HIS A 232 6.52 1.66 -8.50
C HIS A 232 7.24 2.99 -8.22
N PRO A 233 8.57 3.06 -8.34
CA PRO A 233 9.31 4.29 -8.03
C PRO A 233 8.80 5.48 -8.84
N ALA A 234 8.44 6.58 -8.18
CA ALA A 234 8.09 7.84 -8.82
C ALA A 234 9.38 8.60 -9.10
N THR A 235 9.80 8.63 -10.35
CA THR A 235 11.02 9.35 -10.76
C THR A 235 10.64 10.61 -11.54
N PRO A 236 11.50 11.65 -11.53
CA PRO A 236 11.28 12.84 -12.35
C PRO A 236 11.08 12.50 -13.84
N GLU A 237 11.75 11.46 -14.33
CA GLU A 237 11.57 11.00 -15.72
C GLU A 237 10.17 10.44 -15.97
N ARG A 238 9.57 9.72 -15.01
CA ARG A 238 8.19 9.24 -15.14
C ARG A 238 7.18 10.37 -15.16
N VAL A 239 7.37 11.40 -14.31
CA VAL A 239 6.51 12.60 -14.32
C VAL A 239 6.58 13.27 -15.70
N GLN A 240 7.78 13.45 -16.25
CA GLN A 240 7.96 14.04 -17.57
C GLN A 240 7.35 13.17 -18.69
N ASN A 241 7.54 11.85 -18.62
CA ASN A 241 6.98 10.89 -19.57
C ASN A 241 5.44 10.89 -19.54
N ALA A 242 4.84 10.88 -18.35
CA ALA A 242 3.39 10.97 -18.17
C ALA A 242 2.83 12.29 -18.75
N GLN A 243 3.53 13.41 -18.55
CA GLN A 243 3.16 14.69 -19.19
C GLN A 243 3.28 14.65 -20.71
N ALA A 244 4.33 14.01 -21.25
CA ALA A 244 4.53 13.87 -22.69
C ALA A 244 3.44 13.00 -23.33
N ASN A 245 3.09 11.88 -22.69
CA ASN A 245 1.98 11.02 -23.11
C ASN A 245 0.64 11.77 -23.05
N ALA A 246 0.38 12.52 -21.98
CA ALA A 246 -0.87 13.27 -21.82
C ALA A 246 -1.08 14.33 -22.92
N ARG A 247 -0.01 14.99 -23.36
CA ARG A 247 -0.03 15.98 -24.46
C ARG A 247 -0.51 15.42 -25.80
N GLN A 248 -0.41 14.10 -25.99
CA GLN A 248 -0.90 13.45 -27.22
C GLN A 248 -2.42 13.41 -27.29
N TYR A 249 -3.11 13.53 -26.14
CA TYR A 249 -4.56 13.37 -26.05
C TYR A 249 -5.30 14.68 -25.75
N SER A 250 -4.73 15.56 -24.92
CA SER A 250 -5.39 16.80 -24.54
C SER A 250 -4.40 17.91 -24.20
N SER A 251 -4.87 19.16 -24.24
CA SER A 251 -4.13 20.28 -23.66
C SER A 251 -4.25 20.28 -22.13
N PRO A 252 -3.28 20.84 -21.39
CA PRO A 252 -3.29 20.84 -19.91
C PRO A 252 -4.52 21.50 -19.24
N GLN A 253 -5.35 22.22 -20.01
CA GLN A 253 -6.39 23.12 -19.50
C GLN A 253 -7.81 22.65 -19.81
N GLY A 254 -8.00 21.42 -20.32
CA GLY A 254 -9.30 20.97 -20.87
C GLY A 254 -9.93 19.70 -20.31
N GLY A 255 -9.27 18.97 -19.40
CA GLY A 255 -9.79 17.68 -18.92
C GLY A 255 -10.84 17.80 -17.81
N GLU A 256 -11.92 17.02 -17.89
CA GLU A 256 -12.83 16.78 -16.77
C GLU A 256 -12.05 16.11 -15.63
N ARG A 257 -12.14 16.67 -14.43
CA ARG A 257 -11.47 16.14 -13.22
C ARG A 257 -12.42 15.44 -12.26
N ASP A 258 -13.72 15.76 -12.37
CA ASP A 258 -14.77 15.28 -11.46
C ASP A 258 -14.42 15.48 -9.96
N ARG A 259 -13.74 16.60 -9.66
CA ARG A 259 -13.23 16.89 -8.32
C ARG A 259 -14.34 17.00 -7.28
N GLU A 260 -15.47 17.59 -7.63
CA GLU A 260 -16.55 17.84 -6.67
C GLU A 260 -17.23 16.57 -6.18
N ALA A 261 -17.53 15.63 -7.09
CA ALA A 261 -18.09 14.34 -6.73
C ALA A 261 -17.08 13.52 -5.93
N TYR A 262 -15.81 13.53 -6.35
CA TYR A 262 -14.72 12.90 -5.61
C TYR A 262 -14.63 13.39 -4.16
N LEU A 263 -14.56 14.71 -3.97
CA LEU A 263 -14.51 15.32 -2.64
C LEU A 263 -15.76 14.98 -1.81
N ALA A 264 -16.94 14.97 -2.41
CA ALA A 264 -18.15 14.55 -1.70
C ALA A 264 -18.11 13.08 -1.23
N ALA A 265 -17.56 12.19 -2.05
CA ALA A 265 -17.44 10.76 -1.73
C ALA A 265 -16.44 10.49 -0.61
N ILE A 266 -15.32 11.22 -0.57
CA ILE A 266 -14.29 11.06 0.46
C ILE A 266 -14.57 11.85 1.75
N ASP A 267 -15.67 12.59 1.84
CA ASP A 267 -16.00 13.31 3.08
C ASP A 267 -16.25 12.31 4.21
N ASN A 268 -15.57 12.54 5.33
CA ASN A 268 -15.62 11.78 6.56
C ASN A 268 -14.90 10.41 6.54
N ILE A 269 -14.07 10.11 5.53
CA ILE A 269 -13.27 8.87 5.53
C ILE A 269 -12.22 8.90 6.63
N VAL A 270 -11.87 7.73 7.18
CA VAL A 270 -10.78 7.62 8.16
C VAL A 270 -9.44 7.99 7.49
N TYR A 271 -8.62 8.78 8.19
CA TYR A 271 -7.30 9.23 7.76
C TYR A 271 -6.20 8.62 8.64
N GLY A 272 -5.14 8.10 8.02
CA GLY A 272 -4.05 7.44 8.75
C GLY A 272 -4.47 6.09 9.35
N GLU A 273 -3.87 5.77 10.50
CA GLU A 273 -4.15 4.56 11.26
C GLU A 273 -5.60 4.54 11.76
N ASP A 274 -6.27 3.40 11.61
CA ASP A 274 -7.61 3.19 12.17
C ASP A 274 -7.48 2.76 13.64
N PRO A 275 -8.04 3.50 14.62
CA PRO A 275 -7.94 3.12 16.03
C PRO A 275 -8.57 1.78 16.36
N SER A 276 -9.46 1.26 15.52
CA SER A 276 -9.96 -0.10 15.69
C SER A 276 -8.89 -1.17 15.50
N GLU A 277 -7.78 -0.85 14.85
CA GLU A 277 -6.56 -1.66 14.66
C GLU A 277 -5.41 -1.22 15.59
N GLY A 278 -5.69 -0.26 16.48
CA GLY A 278 -4.70 0.41 17.30
C GLY A 278 -3.88 1.47 16.55
N PHE A 279 -3.17 2.29 17.29
CA PHE A 279 -2.36 3.37 16.73
C PHE A 279 -1.23 3.82 17.66
N VAL A 280 -0.25 4.50 17.09
CA VAL A 280 0.89 5.06 17.82
C VAL A 280 0.72 6.57 18.05
N ARG A 281 0.84 7.02 19.30
CA ARG A 281 1.02 8.43 19.68
C ARG A 281 2.36 8.61 20.38
N GLY A 282 3.33 9.18 19.67
CA GLY A 282 4.71 9.29 20.14
C GLY A 282 5.33 7.90 20.32
N ARG A 283 5.58 7.50 21.57
CA ARG A 283 6.12 6.16 21.92
C ARG A 283 5.06 5.21 22.49
N ARG A 284 3.82 5.66 22.56
CA ARG A 284 2.73 4.91 23.17
C ARG A 284 1.88 4.26 22.10
N PHE A 285 1.68 2.95 22.22
CA PHE A 285 0.70 2.23 21.43
C PHE A 285 -0.61 2.14 22.20
N LEU A 286 -1.73 2.39 21.51
CA LEU A 286 -3.07 2.34 22.07
C LEU A 286 -3.95 1.47 21.18
N HIS A 287 -4.73 0.58 21.77
CA HIS A 287 -5.72 -0.21 21.04
C HIS A 287 -7.10 -0.10 21.71
N PRO A 288 -7.89 0.95 21.41
CA PRO A 288 -9.19 1.22 22.05
C PRO A 288 -10.18 0.05 22.01
N LYS A 289 -10.28 -0.63 20.87
CA LYS A 289 -11.20 -1.78 20.69
C LYS A 289 -10.85 -2.98 21.58
N LEU A 290 -9.55 -3.29 21.70
CA LEU A 290 -9.06 -4.36 22.59
C LEU A 290 -8.86 -3.85 24.03
N GLY A 291 -8.85 -2.53 24.25
CA GLY A 291 -8.84 -1.91 25.57
C GLY A 291 -7.48 -1.95 26.28
N PHE A 292 -6.36 -1.95 25.56
CA PHE A 292 -5.02 -1.95 26.17
C PHE A 292 -4.07 -0.91 25.57
N THR A 293 -2.96 -0.69 26.27
CA THR A 293 -1.89 0.24 25.89
C THR A 293 -0.55 -0.20 26.48
N PHE A 294 0.54 0.17 25.82
CA PHE A 294 1.91 0.09 26.37
C PHE A 294 2.76 1.24 25.82
N GLN A 295 3.91 1.47 26.43
CA GLN A 295 4.88 2.48 26.05
C GLN A 295 6.21 1.84 25.67
N ALA A 296 6.71 2.13 24.47
CA ALA A 296 8.00 1.66 23.99
C ALA A 296 9.17 2.47 24.57
N PRO A 297 10.41 1.96 24.52
CA PRO A 297 11.58 2.64 25.08
C PRO A 297 11.84 4.03 24.47
N ASP A 298 12.51 4.91 25.21
CA ASP A 298 12.72 6.32 24.82
C ASP A 298 13.44 6.49 23.47
N SER A 299 14.31 5.55 23.10
CA SER A 299 15.11 5.58 21.88
C SER A 299 14.47 4.87 20.68
N PHE A 300 13.22 4.39 20.84
CA PHE A 300 12.52 3.63 19.81
C PHE A 300 11.52 4.49 19.07
N THR A 301 11.51 4.34 17.75
CA THR A 301 10.38 4.77 16.92
C THR A 301 9.48 3.56 16.70
N LEU A 302 8.19 3.73 16.97
CA LEU A 302 7.18 2.70 16.72
C LEU A 302 6.54 2.88 15.35
N ASP A 303 6.23 1.75 14.73
CA ASP A 303 5.45 1.63 13.51
C ASP A 303 4.35 0.59 13.74
N ASN A 304 3.10 0.96 13.41
CA ASN A 304 1.96 0.07 13.53
C ASN A 304 1.63 -0.54 12.17
N THR A 305 1.66 -1.87 12.11
CA THR A 305 1.23 -2.64 10.95
C THR A 305 0.00 -3.46 11.32
N ALA A 306 -0.73 -3.95 10.32
CA ALA A 306 -1.91 -4.79 10.55
C ALA A 306 -1.63 -6.08 11.34
N GLN A 307 -0.37 -6.55 11.37
CA GLN A 307 0.00 -7.82 11.99
C GLN A 307 0.83 -7.65 13.27
N ALA A 308 1.46 -6.48 13.47
CA ALA A 308 2.37 -6.23 14.56
C ALA A 308 2.68 -4.75 14.73
N VAL A 309 3.02 -4.37 15.96
CA VAL A 309 3.71 -3.11 16.24
C VAL A 309 5.21 -3.40 16.26
N ILE A 310 5.95 -2.71 15.39
CA ILE A 310 7.41 -2.84 15.30
C ILE A 310 8.03 -1.60 15.91
N GLY A 311 9.08 -1.78 16.70
CA GLY A 311 9.88 -0.68 17.20
C GLY A 311 11.34 -0.89 16.87
N VAL A 312 12.02 0.15 16.40
CA VAL A 312 13.46 0.10 16.10
C VAL A 312 14.18 1.25 16.79
N ARG A 313 15.34 0.94 17.36
CA ARG A 313 16.26 1.94 17.89
C ARG A 313 17.08 2.54 16.75
N GLU A 314 17.37 3.83 16.86
CA GLU A 314 18.33 4.49 15.97
C GLU A 314 19.67 3.72 15.95
N GLY A 315 20.18 3.44 14.75
CA GLY A 315 21.36 2.59 14.53
C GLY A 315 21.09 1.09 14.36
N GLY A 316 19.84 0.62 14.51
CA GLY A 316 19.42 -0.72 14.11
C GLY A 316 20.05 -1.89 14.87
N ASN A 317 20.60 -1.64 16.07
CA ASN A 317 21.21 -2.66 16.92
C ASN A 317 20.24 -3.26 17.96
N GLN A 318 19.05 -2.67 18.09
CA GLN A 318 17.95 -3.14 18.93
C GLN A 318 16.62 -2.95 18.20
N ALA A 319 15.71 -3.90 18.38
CA ALA A 319 14.37 -3.87 17.84
C ALA A 319 13.37 -4.52 18.80
N MET A 320 12.09 -4.20 18.65
CA MET A 320 10.99 -4.85 19.34
C MET A 320 9.89 -5.18 18.34
N ARG A 321 9.16 -6.27 18.63
CA ARG A 321 7.95 -6.66 17.94
C ARG A 321 6.89 -6.97 19.00
N PHE A 322 5.72 -6.38 18.83
CA PHE A 322 4.53 -6.72 19.59
C PHE A 322 3.48 -7.27 18.63
N ASP A 323 2.98 -8.48 18.89
CA ASP A 323 1.92 -9.09 18.08
C ASP A 323 0.98 -9.96 18.94
N VAL A 324 -0.05 -10.51 18.29
CA VAL A 324 -1.09 -11.32 18.92
C VAL A 324 -1.14 -12.72 18.31
N VAL A 325 -1.37 -13.71 19.16
CA VAL A 325 -1.56 -15.11 18.78
C VAL A 325 -2.68 -15.74 19.58
N ARG A 326 -3.30 -16.77 19.00
CA ARG A 326 -4.25 -17.63 19.71
C ARG A 326 -3.50 -18.76 20.38
N VAL A 327 -3.63 -18.84 21.71
CA VAL A 327 -3.10 -19.93 22.52
C VAL A 327 -4.27 -20.49 23.32
N PRO A 328 -4.54 -21.81 23.24
CA PRO A 328 -5.61 -22.43 23.99
C PRO A 328 -5.56 -22.06 25.48
N ALA A 329 -6.72 -21.96 26.13
CA ALA A 329 -6.82 -21.45 27.50
C ALA A 329 -6.16 -22.41 28.50
N GLU A 330 -6.16 -23.70 28.19
CA GLU A 330 -5.55 -24.79 28.94
C GLU A 330 -4.02 -24.84 28.81
N GLN A 331 -3.44 -24.22 27.77
CA GLN A 331 -2.00 -24.19 27.59
C GLN A 331 -1.38 -23.06 28.42
N SER A 332 -0.44 -23.42 29.31
CA SER A 332 0.31 -22.43 30.08
C SER A 332 1.18 -21.57 29.16
N LEU A 333 1.48 -20.33 29.58
CA LEU A 333 2.29 -19.44 28.76
C LEU A 333 3.75 -19.90 28.70
N GLY A 334 4.28 -20.50 29.78
CA GLY A 334 5.59 -21.14 29.77
C GLY A 334 5.66 -22.30 28.77
N ASP A 335 4.65 -23.17 28.72
CA ASP A 335 4.59 -24.27 27.75
C ASP A 335 4.48 -23.74 26.31
N TYR A 336 3.70 -22.67 26.12
CA TYR A 336 3.61 -22.00 24.84
C TYR A 336 4.96 -21.44 24.38
N LEU A 337 5.71 -20.74 25.24
CA LEU A 337 7.04 -20.23 24.91
C LEU A 337 8.01 -21.36 24.53
N ASN A 338 7.81 -22.56 25.08
CA ASN A 338 8.64 -23.73 24.84
C ASN A 338 8.12 -24.67 23.73
N SER A 339 7.07 -24.29 22.98
CA SER A 339 6.40 -25.15 22.01
C SER A 339 7.13 -25.31 20.66
N GLY A 340 8.25 -24.61 20.47
CA GLY A 340 9.04 -24.65 19.21
C GLY A 340 8.56 -23.71 18.10
N TRP A 341 7.71 -22.72 18.41
CA TRP A 341 7.33 -21.68 17.43
C TRP A 341 8.46 -20.68 17.14
N MET A 342 9.46 -20.61 18.03
CA MET A 342 10.69 -19.85 17.89
C MET A 342 11.87 -20.81 18.04
N GLU A 343 12.86 -20.68 17.16
CA GLU A 343 14.08 -21.47 17.22
C GLU A 343 14.95 -21.05 18.42
N ASN A 344 15.68 -22.02 18.99
CA ASN A 344 16.70 -21.79 20.02
C ASN A 344 16.21 -21.03 21.28
N VAL A 345 14.98 -21.27 21.71
CA VAL A 345 14.51 -20.83 23.04
C VAL A 345 15.25 -21.62 24.13
N ASP A 346 15.89 -20.91 25.05
CA ASP A 346 16.47 -21.50 26.25
C ASP A 346 15.36 -21.81 27.25
N LYS A 347 14.93 -23.08 27.27
CA LYS A 347 13.85 -23.54 28.14
C LYS A 347 14.14 -23.30 29.63
N ALA A 348 15.40 -23.35 30.05
CA ALA A 348 15.79 -23.13 31.44
C ALA A 348 15.65 -21.67 31.87
N SER A 349 15.58 -20.73 30.91
CA SER A 349 15.34 -19.32 31.17
C SER A 349 13.85 -18.95 31.30
N THR A 350 12.96 -19.94 31.20
CA THR A 350 11.51 -19.70 31.28
C THR A 350 11.12 -19.30 32.70
N GLU A 351 10.45 -18.16 32.83
CA GLU A 351 9.95 -17.65 34.09
C GLU A 351 8.46 -17.34 33.94
N ASP A 352 7.63 -17.80 34.88
CA ASP A 352 6.25 -17.34 35.01
C ASP A 352 6.22 -16.03 35.81
N LEU A 353 5.41 -15.08 35.37
CA LEU A 353 5.29 -13.76 35.98
C LEU A 353 3.87 -13.20 35.90
N THR A 354 3.68 -12.06 36.53
CA THR A 354 2.43 -11.29 36.45
C THR A 354 2.77 -9.85 36.11
N ILE A 355 2.06 -9.29 35.12
CA ILE A 355 2.30 -7.94 34.62
C ILE A 355 1.01 -7.16 34.82
N ASN A 356 0.99 -6.23 35.78
CA ASN A 356 -0.20 -5.44 36.10
C ASN A 356 -1.48 -6.28 36.28
N GLY A 357 -1.35 -7.46 36.90
CA GLY A 357 -2.45 -8.41 37.13
C GLY A 357 -2.74 -9.37 35.98
N PHE A 358 -2.01 -9.30 34.86
CA PHE A 358 -2.14 -10.23 33.74
C PHE A 358 -1.16 -11.41 33.88
N PRO A 359 -1.62 -12.66 33.70
CA PRO A 359 -0.72 -13.80 33.59
C PRO A 359 0.26 -13.60 32.45
N ALA A 360 1.54 -13.83 32.72
CA ALA A 360 2.60 -13.70 31.74
C ALA A 360 3.68 -14.77 31.96
N ALA A 361 4.45 -15.04 30.91
CA ALA A 361 5.68 -15.81 31.00
C ALA A 361 6.76 -15.11 30.17
N SER A 362 8.03 -15.34 30.50
CA SER A 362 9.15 -14.84 29.72
C SER A 362 10.17 -15.93 29.47
N ALA A 363 10.90 -15.82 28.36
CA ALA A 363 12.01 -16.70 28.02
C ALA A 363 13.06 -15.93 27.22
N VAL A 364 14.27 -16.48 27.15
CA VAL A 364 15.36 -16.00 26.29
C VAL A 364 15.50 -16.94 25.10
N ALA A 365 15.80 -16.38 23.93
CA ALA A 365 16.15 -17.16 22.75
C ALA A 365 17.40 -16.59 22.07
N HIS A 366 18.07 -17.42 21.28
CA HIS A 366 19.35 -17.07 20.65
C HIS A 366 19.32 -17.28 19.13
N GLY A 367 19.66 -16.24 18.37
CA GLY A 367 20.00 -16.35 16.95
C GLY A 367 21.50 -16.17 16.75
N GLU A 368 21.98 -16.34 15.50
CA GLU A 368 23.41 -16.25 15.18
C GLU A 368 24.05 -14.92 15.59
N GLN A 369 23.37 -13.80 15.36
CA GLN A 369 23.85 -12.44 15.68
C GLN A 369 22.93 -11.66 16.63
N TRP A 370 21.85 -12.29 17.11
CA TRP A 370 20.81 -11.62 17.87
C TRP A 370 20.45 -12.43 19.10
N GLN A 371 20.20 -11.73 20.20
CA GLN A 371 19.64 -12.30 21.41
C GLN A 371 18.23 -11.75 21.59
N PHE A 372 17.32 -12.62 22.00
CA PHE A 372 15.91 -12.29 22.14
C PHE A 372 15.46 -12.44 23.59
N LYS A 373 14.75 -11.44 24.12
CA LYS A 373 13.93 -11.59 25.33
C LYS A 373 12.47 -11.56 24.90
N VAL A 374 11.76 -12.65 25.19
CA VAL A 374 10.37 -12.83 24.80
C VAL A 374 9.50 -12.79 26.04
N TYR A 375 8.37 -12.10 25.96
CA TYR A 375 7.29 -12.16 26.94
C TYR A 375 6.02 -12.59 26.22
N ALA A 376 5.30 -13.54 26.79
CA ALA A 376 3.92 -13.86 26.43
C ALA A 376 3.02 -13.35 27.56
N LEU A 377 2.01 -12.56 27.24
CA LEU A 377 1.05 -11.99 28.18
C LEU A 377 -0.36 -12.35 27.75
N ARG A 378 -1.15 -12.93 28.65
CA ARG A 378 -2.55 -13.29 28.36
C ARG A 378 -3.48 -12.14 28.77
N PHE A 379 -4.27 -11.67 27.81
CA PHE A 379 -5.25 -10.62 28.03
C PHE A 379 -6.54 -10.93 27.27
N GLY A 380 -7.62 -11.18 28.01
CA GLY A 380 -8.84 -11.74 27.43
C GLY A 380 -8.62 -13.18 26.95
N SER A 381 -9.09 -13.50 25.76
CA SER A 381 -8.90 -14.81 25.11
C SER A 381 -7.56 -14.96 24.40
N ASP A 382 -6.86 -13.86 24.14
CA ASP A 382 -5.68 -13.84 23.28
C ASP A 382 -4.39 -13.74 24.11
N VAL A 383 -3.28 -14.11 23.45
CA VAL A 383 -1.93 -13.98 24.00
C VAL A 383 -1.16 -12.98 23.15
N TYR A 384 -0.63 -11.97 23.80
CA TYR A 384 0.19 -10.94 23.20
C TYR A 384 1.65 -11.23 23.47
N ARG A 385 2.48 -11.12 22.44
CA ARG A 385 3.91 -11.40 22.55
C ARG A 385 4.69 -10.11 22.40
N PHE A 386 5.60 -9.86 23.34
CA PHE A 386 6.66 -8.88 23.18
C PHE A 386 7.96 -9.61 22.89
N ILE A 387 8.58 -9.32 21.76
CA ILE A 387 9.85 -9.90 21.34
C ILE A 387 10.84 -8.75 21.22
N PHE A 388 11.83 -8.70 22.10
CA PHE A 388 12.92 -7.73 22.06
C PHE A 388 14.17 -8.39 21.50
N ALA A 389 14.76 -7.81 20.46
CA ALA A 389 15.97 -8.29 19.82
C ALA A 389 17.11 -7.29 20.07
N ALA A 390 18.28 -7.79 20.46
CA ALA A 390 19.50 -6.99 20.59
C ALA A 390 20.72 -7.76 20.07
N LYS A 391 21.64 -7.08 19.37
CA LYS A 391 22.91 -7.71 18.94
C LYS A 391 23.84 -8.04 20.12
N GLN A 392 23.74 -7.27 21.19
CA GLN A 392 24.45 -7.49 22.44
C GLN A 392 23.47 -7.26 23.60
N LYS A 393 23.44 -8.20 24.54
CA LYS A 393 22.66 -8.05 25.76
C LYS A 393 23.36 -7.07 26.70
N THR A 394 22.65 -6.01 27.04
CA THR A 394 23.08 -5.00 28.01
C THR A 394 22.04 -4.84 29.11
N THR A 395 22.46 -4.36 30.28
CA THR A 395 21.55 -4.01 31.38
C THR A 395 20.47 -3.02 30.94
N GLU A 396 20.79 -2.12 30.01
CA GLU A 396 19.84 -1.19 29.41
C GLU A 396 18.80 -1.93 28.56
N SER A 397 19.20 -2.86 27.69
CA SER A 397 18.27 -3.63 26.85
C SER A 397 17.27 -4.45 27.69
N ASP A 398 17.73 -5.09 28.76
CA ASP A 398 16.88 -5.86 29.67
C ASP A 398 15.94 -4.94 30.49
N ARG A 399 16.42 -3.76 30.87
CA ARG A 399 15.59 -2.75 31.54
C ARG A 399 14.49 -2.24 30.61
N ASN A 400 14.84 -1.82 29.39
CA ASN A 400 13.91 -1.32 28.39
C ASN A 400 12.81 -2.34 28.08
N ALA A 401 13.17 -3.62 27.95
CA ALA A 401 12.21 -4.69 27.74
C ALA A 401 11.23 -4.82 28.92
N ARG A 402 11.75 -4.87 30.16
CA ARG A 402 10.92 -4.97 31.37
C ARG A 402 10.02 -3.75 31.58
N GLU A 403 10.52 -2.54 31.37
CA GLU A 403 9.74 -1.30 31.50
C GLU A 403 8.63 -1.23 30.45
N THR A 404 8.93 -1.61 29.20
CA THR A 404 7.94 -1.64 28.12
C THR A 404 6.81 -2.61 28.45
N VAL A 405 7.14 -3.86 28.81
CA VAL A 405 6.09 -4.86 29.11
C VAL A 405 5.38 -4.50 30.42
N GLY A 406 6.10 -4.00 31.42
CA GLY A 406 5.57 -3.49 32.69
C GLY A 406 4.63 -2.30 32.54
N SER A 407 4.68 -1.57 31.42
CA SER A 407 3.74 -0.50 31.10
C SER A 407 2.42 -1.01 30.49
N PHE A 408 2.33 -2.30 30.13
CA PHE A 408 1.12 -2.88 29.54
C PHE A 408 -0.03 -2.83 30.54
N ARG A 409 -1.10 -2.13 30.18
CA ARG A 409 -2.29 -1.99 31.04
C ARG A 409 -3.56 -1.81 30.24
N ARG A 410 -4.70 -1.90 30.93
CA ARG A 410 -5.99 -1.48 30.38
C ARG A 410 -5.99 0.01 30.09
N LEU A 411 -6.61 0.40 28.98
CA LEU A 411 -6.97 1.79 28.72
C LEU A 411 -8.07 2.23 29.69
N THR A 412 -8.06 3.50 30.08
CA THR A 412 -9.19 4.10 30.81
C THR A 412 -10.33 4.43 29.83
N LEU A 413 -11.54 4.65 30.35
CA LEU A 413 -12.67 5.10 29.51
C LEU A 413 -12.36 6.43 28.81
N ASP A 414 -11.74 7.37 29.51
CA ASP A 414 -11.33 8.66 28.92
C ASP A 414 -10.32 8.47 27.79
N GLU A 415 -9.36 7.55 27.94
CA GLU A 415 -8.39 7.25 26.90
C GLU A 415 -9.05 6.58 25.67
N ILE A 416 -10.04 5.71 25.88
CA ILE A 416 -10.83 5.10 24.81
C ILE A 416 -11.66 6.17 24.08
N GLN A 417 -12.30 7.07 24.81
CA GLN A 417 -13.13 8.13 24.23
C GLN A 417 -12.31 9.19 23.49
N ALA A 418 -11.09 9.47 23.94
CA ALA A 418 -10.15 10.38 23.30
C ALA A 418 -9.41 9.76 22.09
N ALA A 419 -9.55 8.45 21.88
CA ALA A 419 -8.94 7.72 20.80
C ALA A 419 -9.87 7.63 19.58
N ARG A 420 -10.31 8.80 19.08
CA ARG A 420 -11.11 8.90 17.87
C ARG A 420 -10.24 8.79 16.61
N PRO A 421 -10.74 8.15 15.54
CA PRO A 421 -10.03 8.11 14.26
C PRO A 421 -9.92 9.53 13.72
N LEU A 422 -8.73 9.89 13.25
CA LEU A 422 -8.61 11.06 12.40
C LEU A 422 -9.43 10.83 11.13
N ARG A 423 -10.02 11.90 10.60
CA ARG A 423 -10.87 11.84 9.41
C ARG A 423 -10.51 12.94 8.42
N ILE A 424 -10.65 12.64 7.13
CA ILE A 424 -10.71 13.67 6.11
C ILE A 424 -12.07 14.34 6.19
N LYS A 425 -12.10 15.64 6.46
CA LYS A 425 -13.29 16.47 6.34
C LYS A 425 -13.14 17.41 5.17
N ILE A 426 -14.17 17.47 4.33
CA ILE A 426 -14.23 18.47 3.26
C ILE A 426 -14.94 19.71 3.78
N ILE A 427 -14.25 20.83 3.69
CA ILE A 427 -14.76 22.14 4.07
C ILE A 427 -14.77 23.09 2.88
N THR A 428 -15.67 24.06 2.92
CA THR A 428 -15.71 25.16 1.97
C THR A 428 -14.93 26.34 2.54
N VAL A 429 -13.96 26.83 1.77
CA VAL A 429 -13.13 27.99 2.10
C VAL A 429 -14.01 29.23 2.21
N GLN A 430 -13.91 29.94 3.33
CA GLN A 430 -14.65 31.16 3.62
C GLN A 430 -13.84 32.42 3.23
N PRO A 431 -14.50 33.57 3.04
CA PRO A 431 -13.79 34.84 2.90
C PRO A 431 -12.87 35.08 4.11
N GLY A 432 -11.58 35.32 3.85
CA GLY A 432 -10.55 35.54 4.88
C GLY A 432 -9.75 34.29 5.26
N ASP A 433 -10.18 33.09 4.86
CA ASP A 433 -9.39 31.87 5.06
C ASP A 433 -8.10 31.92 4.24
N THR A 434 -6.99 31.59 4.89
CA THR A 434 -5.68 31.35 4.27
C THR A 434 -5.27 29.90 4.46
N VAL A 435 -4.28 29.43 3.68
CA VAL A 435 -3.70 28.09 3.87
C VAL A 435 -3.21 27.89 5.30
N GLU A 436 -2.61 28.90 5.91
CA GLU A 436 -2.14 28.86 7.29
C GLU A 436 -3.30 28.69 8.28
N SER A 437 -4.34 29.51 8.16
CA SER A 437 -5.52 29.42 9.03
C SER A 437 -6.24 28.07 8.93
N LEU A 438 -6.33 27.51 7.72
CA LEU A 438 -6.98 26.22 7.48
C LEU A 438 -6.12 25.05 7.95
N ALA A 439 -4.81 25.13 7.77
CA ALA A 439 -3.86 24.15 8.31
C ALA A 439 -3.89 24.11 9.84
N HIS A 440 -4.06 25.26 10.51
CA HIS A 440 -4.15 25.32 11.96
C HIS A 440 -5.42 24.66 12.53
N ARG A 441 -6.44 24.45 11.70
CA ARG A 441 -7.65 23.69 12.07
C ARG A 441 -7.46 22.17 11.99
N MET A 442 -6.31 21.70 11.50
CA MET A 442 -6.06 20.27 11.38
C MET A 442 -5.62 19.66 12.71
N ALA A 443 -6.12 18.46 13.02
CA ALA A 443 -5.77 17.70 14.21
C ALA A 443 -4.85 16.52 13.88
N GLY A 444 -3.95 16.18 14.79
CA GLY A 444 -3.17 14.93 14.73
C GLY A 444 -2.19 14.79 13.55
N VAL A 445 -1.87 15.87 12.84
CA VAL A 445 -0.94 15.87 11.69
C VAL A 445 0.39 16.55 12.01
N ASP A 446 1.48 16.02 11.44
CA ASP A 446 2.76 16.70 11.42
C ASP A 446 2.83 17.76 10.31
N ARG A 447 3.62 18.82 10.54
CA ARG A 447 3.86 19.89 9.57
C ARG A 447 2.55 20.34 8.89
N PRO A 448 1.55 20.85 9.65
CA PRO A 448 0.17 21.00 9.19
C PRO A 448 0.03 21.81 7.90
N MET A 449 0.83 22.85 7.71
CA MET A 449 0.83 23.65 6.48
C MET A 449 1.25 22.83 5.26
N ASP A 450 2.35 22.09 5.38
CA ASP A 450 2.83 21.26 4.28
C ASP A 450 1.83 20.13 4.01
N ARG A 451 1.27 19.52 5.06
CA ARG A 451 0.26 18.45 4.95
C ARG A 451 -1.02 18.94 4.27
N PHE A 452 -1.50 20.11 4.65
CA PHE A 452 -2.66 20.75 4.01
C PHE A 452 -2.41 20.94 2.52
N ARG A 453 -1.23 21.46 2.15
CA ARG A 453 -0.86 21.67 0.74
C ARG A 453 -0.81 20.36 -0.03
N LEU A 454 -0.19 19.34 0.54
CA LEU A 454 -0.09 18.00 -0.06
C LEU A 454 -1.48 17.42 -0.34
N LEU A 455 -2.34 17.35 0.68
CA LEU A 455 -3.67 16.74 0.56
C LEU A 455 -4.57 17.46 -0.46
N ASN A 456 -4.33 18.75 -0.70
CA ASN A 456 -5.14 19.56 -1.60
C ASN A 456 -4.52 19.78 -2.98
N GLY A 457 -3.36 19.17 -3.28
CA GLY A 457 -2.67 19.34 -4.56
C GLY A 457 -2.17 20.77 -4.78
N LEU A 458 -1.82 21.48 -3.70
CA LEU A 458 -1.36 22.87 -3.74
C LEU A 458 0.17 22.91 -3.75
N ASP A 459 0.73 23.71 -4.65
CA ASP A 459 2.16 24.01 -4.66
C ASP A 459 2.55 25.00 -3.56
N ALA A 460 3.85 25.25 -3.38
CA ALA A 460 4.39 26.06 -2.28
C ALA A 460 3.81 27.49 -2.22
N HIS A 461 3.51 28.07 -3.38
CA HIS A 461 2.99 29.44 -3.52
C HIS A 461 1.48 29.50 -3.80
N ALA A 462 0.81 28.35 -3.91
CA ALA A 462 -0.62 28.31 -4.20
C ALA A 462 -1.44 28.83 -3.00
N THR A 463 -2.46 29.61 -3.30
CA THR A 463 -3.45 30.13 -2.36
C THR A 463 -4.79 29.44 -2.53
N VAL A 464 -5.64 29.53 -1.51
CA VAL A 464 -7.03 29.09 -1.56
C VAL A 464 -7.93 30.27 -1.90
N LYS A 465 -9.05 30.00 -2.58
CA LYS A 465 -10.06 31.01 -2.92
C LYS A 465 -11.35 30.73 -2.18
N PRO A 466 -12.13 31.77 -1.82
CA PRO A 466 -13.47 31.57 -1.28
C PRO A 466 -14.30 30.64 -2.17
N ARG A 467 -15.03 29.72 -1.54
CA ARG A 467 -15.83 28.65 -2.16
C ARG A 467 -15.04 27.43 -2.67
N ASP A 468 -13.71 27.45 -2.67
CA ASP A 468 -12.94 26.23 -2.91
C ASP A 468 -13.33 25.18 -1.86
N ARG A 469 -13.39 23.91 -2.28
CA ARG A 469 -13.51 22.79 -1.35
C ARG A 469 -12.16 22.15 -1.11
N VAL A 470 -11.81 22.02 0.15
CA VAL A 470 -10.50 21.55 0.59
C VAL A 470 -10.64 20.46 1.66
N LYS A 471 -9.67 19.56 1.67
CA LYS A 471 -9.49 18.52 2.67
C LYS A 471 -8.78 19.11 3.89
N ILE A 472 -9.33 18.87 5.07
CA ILE A 472 -8.63 19.04 6.35
C ILE A 472 -8.71 17.72 7.13
N VAL A 473 -7.77 17.49 8.04
CA VAL A 473 -7.78 16.32 8.93
C VAL A 473 -8.35 16.74 10.28
N VAL A 474 -9.36 16.05 10.79
CA VAL A 474 -10.04 16.35 12.06
C VAL A 474 -10.19 15.10 12.93
N ASP A 475 -10.49 15.27 14.22
CA ASP A 475 -10.77 14.17 15.17
C ASP A 475 -12.17 13.54 15.03
#